data_AF-A0A1G0EJW2-F1
#
_entry.id   AF-A0A1G0EJW2-F1
#
_cell.length_a   1.000
_cell.length_b   1.000
_cell.length_c   1.000
_cell.angle_alpha   90.00
_cell.angle_beta   90.00
_cell.angle_gamma   90.00
#
_symmetry.space_group_name_H-M   'P 1'
#
loop_
_entity.id
_entity.type
_entity.pdbx_description
1 polymer ?
#
loop_
_entity_poly.entity_id
_entity_poly.type
_entity_poly.pdbx_seq_one_letter_code
_entity_poly.pdbx_strand_id
1 'polypeptide(L)'
;MKEVHINYSGTALDYKVASHLASSFASSTLGVGEPVMVAWHDKQASRMSPVIEGGDINTRWHDYGESHGGKLAVDINGDFDFIFTDASGFDVLGPSPLINLHDQAGNEYLCQINALRNPKQPNEEACVKLEGLNTKGDMH
;
A
#
# COMPACT_ATOMS: atom_id res chain seq x y z
N MET A 1 -5.07 20.70 0.60
CA MET A 1 -5.01 19.54 1.52
C MET A 1 -4.92 20.04 2.97
N LYS A 2 -5.40 19.31 4.00
CA LYS A 2 -5.10 19.66 5.40
C LYS A 2 -3.67 19.24 5.74
N GLU A 3 -2.98 19.97 6.60
CA GLU A 3 -1.61 19.65 7.00
C GLU A 3 -1.50 19.50 8.51
N VAL A 4 -0.74 18.50 8.95
CA VAL A 4 -0.43 18.24 10.36
C VAL A 4 1.04 17.93 10.51
N HIS A 5 1.64 18.49 11.56
CA HIS A 5 3.01 18.22 11.95
C HIS A 5 3.01 17.51 13.31
N ILE A 6 3.66 16.35 13.37
CA ILE A 6 3.77 15.54 14.57
C ILE A 6 5.23 15.54 15.02
N ASN A 7 5.47 16.07 16.22
CA ASN A 7 6.76 15.98 16.87
C ASN A 7 6.76 14.78 17.83
N TYR A 8 7.48 13.73 17.47
CA TYR A 8 7.69 12.53 18.28
C TYR A 8 9.11 12.51 18.83
N SER A 9 9.24 12.31 20.13
CA SER A 9 10.51 12.27 20.85
C SER A 9 10.61 11.00 21.71
N GLY A 10 11.84 10.56 21.97
CA GLY A 10 12.13 9.42 22.87
C GLY A 10 12.87 8.26 22.20
N THR A 11 12.74 8.10 20.88
CA THR A 11 13.45 7.09 20.09
C THR A 11 13.62 7.58 18.65
N ALA A 12 14.70 7.17 17.97
CA ALA A 12 14.84 7.37 16.53
C ALA A 12 13.69 6.66 15.79
N LEU A 13 13.06 7.37 14.85
CA LEU A 13 12.01 6.81 14.02
C LEU A 13 12.60 6.22 12.75
N ASP A 14 12.13 5.03 12.39
CA ASP A 14 12.25 4.51 11.03
C ASP A 14 10.94 4.75 10.26
N TYR A 15 10.98 4.50 8.95
CA TYR A 15 9.82 4.61 8.07
C TYR A 15 8.62 3.82 8.60
N LYS A 16 8.83 2.61 9.13
CA LYS A 16 7.74 1.72 9.54
C LYS A 16 7.00 2.31 10.73
N VAL A 17 7.72 2.80 11.73
CA VAL A 17 7.12 3.43 12.92
C VAL A 17 6.46 4.75 12.54
N ALA A 18 7.12 5.59 11.74
CA ALA A 18 6.56 6.86 11.27
C ALA A 18 5.26 6.64 10.47
N SER A 19 5.27 5.70 9.53
CA SER A 19 4.10 5.33 8.71
C SER A 19 2.92 4.85 9.56
N HIS A 20 3.17 4.01 10.56
CA HIS A 20 2.12 3.56 11.49
C HIS A 20 1.55 4.72 12.33
N LEU A 21 2.39 5.63 12.81
CA LEU A 21 1.96 6.81 13.57
C LEU A 21 1.10 7.73 12.70
N ALA A 22 1.58 8.03 11.48
CA ALA A 22 0.87 8.87 10.52
C ALA A 22 -0.49 8.26 10.14
N SER A 23 -0.53 6.95 9.87
CA SER A 23 -1.75 6.23 9.51
C SER A 23 -2.77 6.25 10.64
N SER A 24 -2.33 6.01 11.89
CA SER A 24 -3.21 6.03 13.07
C SER A 24 -3.82 7.41 13.31
N PHE A 25 -3.01 8.46 13.10
CA PHE A 25 -3.47 9.84 13.18
C PHE A 25 -4.46 10.16 12.04
N ALA A 26 -4.17 9.70 10.82
CA ALA A 26 -5.01 9.89 9.65
C ALA A 26 -6.38 9.20 9.80
N SER A 27 -6.45 7.97 10.30
CA SER A 27 -7.72 7.27 10.59
C SER A 27 -8.64 8.13 11.47
N SER A 28 -8.08 8.67 12.55
CA SER A 28 -8.81 9.49 13.52
C SER A 28 -9.25 10.83 12.92
N THR A 29 -8.38 11.47 12.14
CA THR A 29 -8.61 12.81 11.58
C THR A 29 -9.59 12.81 10.42
N LEU A 30 -9.54 11.78 9.57
CA LEU A 30 -10.43 11.61 8.43
C LEU A 30 -11.75 10.93 8.83
N GLY A 31 -11.83 10.35 10.05
CA GLY A 31 -13.02 9.66 10.52
C GLY A 31 -13.27 8.34 9.78
N VAL A 32 -12.21 7.66 9.35
CA VAL A 32 -12.27 6.40 8.60
C VAL A 32 -11.53 5.29 9.31
N GLY A 33 -12.00 4.05 9.15
CA GLY A 33 -11.34 2.88 9.74
C GLY A 33 -9.94 2.65 9.16
N GLU A 34 -9.79 2.80 7.85
CA GLU A 34 -8.53 2.59 7.14
C GLU A 34 -8.29 3.70 6.11
N PRO A 35 -7.41 4.66 6.38
CA PRO A 35 -7.05 5.72 5.44
C PRO A 35 -6.15 5.15 4.35
N VAL A 36 -6.30 5.66 3.12
CA VAL A 36 -5.46 5.24 2.00
C VAL A 36 -4.28 6.19 1.89
N MET A 37 -3.06 5.65 1.93
CA MET A 37 -1.84 6.42 1.68
C MET A 37 -1.64 6.60 0.18
N VAL A 38 -1.67 7.84 -0.27
CA VAL A 38 -1.56 8.21 -1.69
C VAL A 38 -0.10 8.41 -2.09
N ALA A 39 0.69 9.03 -1.20
CA ALA A 39 2.10 9.32 -1.43
C ALA A 39 2.86 9.41 -0.11
N TRP A 40 4.17 9.21 -0.15
CA TRP A 40 5.06 9.41 1.00
C TRP A 40 6.47 9.80 0.57
N HIS A 41 7.21 10.38 1.52
CA HIS A 41 8.62 10.74 1.36
C HIS A 41 9.39 10.46 2.65
N ASP A 42 10.53 9.79 2.50
CA ASP A 42 11.53 9.53 3.52
C ASP A 42 12.75 10.36 3.15
N LYS A 43 12.89 11.53 3.80
CA LYS A 43 13.95 12.50 3.51
C LYS A 43 15.33 11.92 3.84
N GLN A 44 15.42 11.17 4.94
CA GLN A 44 16.68 10.61 5.43
C GLN A 44 17.25 9.58 4.46
N ALA A 45 16.40 8.69 3.94
CA ALA A 45 16.82 7.69 2.96
C ALA A 45 16.77 8.20 1.51
N SER A 46 16.29 9.43 1.28
CA SER A 46 16.02 9.96 -0.06
C SER A 46 15.19 8.98 -0.89
N ARG A 47 14.01 8.63 -0.38
CA ARG A 47 13.05 7.73 -1.05
C ARG A 47 11.67 8.35 -1.04
N MET A 48 10.90 8.11 -2.09
CA MET A 48 9.51 8.52 -2.15
C MET A 48 8.65 7.47 -2.83
N SER A 49 7.34 7.57 -2.64
CA SER A 49 6.36 6.85 -3.43
C SER A 49 5.20 7.77 -3.82
N PRO A 50 4.65 7.63 -5.03
CA PRO A 50 5.21 6.82 -6.13
C PRO A 50 6.57 7.37 -6.59
N VAL A 51 7.46 6.51 -7.10
CA VAL A 51 8.68 6.97 -7.78
C VAL A 51 8.28 7.47 -9.16
N ILE A 52 8.56 8.74 -9.46
CA ILE A 52 8.22 9.38 -10.74
C ILE A 52 9.52 9.75 -11.45
N GLU A 53 9.81 9.04 -12.53
CA GLU A 53 11.01 9.25 -13.37
C GLU A 53 11.15 10.71 -13.82
N GLY A 54 12.36 11.25 -13.70
CA GLY A 54 12.68 12.65 -14.01
C GLY A 54 12.06 13.70 -13.08
N GLY A 55 11.30 13.27 -12.05
CA GLY A 55 10.76 14.14 -11.03
C GLY A 55 11.76 14.47 -9.92
N ASP A 56 11.64 15.65 -9.33
CA ASP A 56 12.40 16.02 -8.12
C ASP A 56 11.89 15.22 -6.91
N ILE A 57 12.79 14.47 -6.28
CA ILE A 57 12.49 13.60 -5.15
C ILE A 57 11.90 14.34 -3.95
N ASN A 58 12.19 15.63 -3.80
CA ASN A 58 11.75 16.41 -2.65
C ASN A 58 10.33 16.95 -2.79
N THR A 59 9.81 17.05 -4.02
CA THR A 59 8.56 17.77 -4.32
C THR A 59 7.56 16.93 -5.10
N ARG A 60 8.03 16.00 -5.94
CA ARG A 60 7.17 15.34 -6.93
C ARG A 60 6.13 14.40 -6.30
N TRP A 61 6.45 13.76 -5.19
CA TRP A 61 5.50 12.94 -4.42
C TRP A 61 4.35 13.78 -3.86
N HIS A 62 4.63 15.03 -3.48
CA HIS A 62 3.65 15.93 -2.90
C HIS A 62 2.65 16.38 -3.96
N ASP A 63 3.15 16.84 -5.12
CA ASP A 63 2.31 17.19 -6.27
C ASP A 63 1.42 16.02 -6.71
N TYR A 64 1.97 14.80 -6.69
CA TYR A 64 1.20 13.59 -6.98
C TYR A 64 0.09 13.39 -5.96
N GLY A 65 0.41 13.41 -4.67
CA GLY A 65 -0.57 13.24 -3.59
C GLY A 65 -1.69 14.26 -3.64
N GLU A 66 -1.38 15.54 -3.88
CA GLU A 66 -2.38 16.60 -4.00
C GLU A 66 -3.29 16.41 -5.22
N SER A 67 -2.72 16.07 -6.39
CA SER A 67 -3.49 15.85 -7.62
C SER A 67 -4.30 14.55 -7.63
N HIS A 68 -3.94 13.56 -6.81
CA HIS A 68 -4.58 12.24 -6.75
C HIS A 68 -5.49 12.08 -5.51
N GLY A 69 -6.10 13.18 -5.08
CA GLY A 69 -7.15 13.16 -4.08
C GLY A 69 -6.67 13.13 -2.64
N GLY A 70 -5.41 13.50 -2.37
CA GLY A 70 -4.88 13.70 -1.02
C GLY A 70 -5.70 14.71 -0.23
N LYS A 71 -6.14 14.29 0.96
CA LYS A 71 -6.98 15.10 1.88
C LYS A 71 -6.23 15.55 3.12
N LEU A 72 -5.23 14.79 3.55
CA LEU A 72 -4.41 15.07 4.73
C LEU A 72 -2.94 14.77 4.47
N ALA A 73 -2.07 15.76 4.64
CA ALA A 73 -0.62 15.58 4.75
C ALA A 73 -0.21 15.53 6.22
N VAL A 74 0.68 14.60 6.55
CA VAL A 74 1.25 14.40 7.87
C VAL A 74 2.78 14.43 7.74
N ASP A 75 3.39 15.44 8.32
CA ASP A 75 4.84 15.51 8.54
C ASP A 75 5.15 14.93 9.94
N ILE A 76 6.19 14.10 10.02
CA ILE A 76 6.71 13.57 11.27
C ILE A 76 8.16 14.02 11.41
N ASN A 77 8.40 14.87 12.42
CA ASN A 77 9.70 15.43 12.79
C ASN A 77 10.45 16.18 11.67
N GLY A 78 9.82 16.52 10.55
CA GLY A 78 10.54 17.01 9.37
C GLY A 78 11.30 15.91 8.62
N ASP A 79 11.19 14.64 9.00
CA ASP A 79 11.96 13.51 8.47
C ASP A 79 11.16 12.65 7.49
N PHE A 80 9.86 12.49 7.76
CA PHE A 80 8.97 11.67 6.97
C PHE A 80 7.67 12.43 6.66
N ASP A 81 7.25 12.40 5.41
CA ASP A 81 5.99 12.99 4.98
C ASP A 81 5.06 11.89 4.42
N PHE A 82 3.77 12.01 4.71
CA PHE A 82 2.74 11.08 4.24
C PHE A 82 1.49 11.84 3.81
N ILE A 83 0.93 11.49 2.65
CA ILE A 83 -0.33 12.02 2.15
C ILE A 83 -1.38 10.93 2.17
N PHE A 84 -2.50 11.20 2.84
CA PHE A 84 -3.63 10.30 2.99
C PHE A 84 -4.89 10.87 2.37
N THR A 85 -5.78 9.96 2.00
CA THR A 85 -7.16 10.25 1.64
C THR A 85 -8.11 9.28 2.36
N ASP A 86 -9.40 9.55 2.29
CA ASP A 86 -10.41 8.60 2.73
C ASP A 86 -10.69 7.57 1.64
N ALA A 87 -11.13 6.37 2.05
CA ALA A 87 -11.45 5.30 1.11
C ALA A 87 -12.69 5.60 0.23
N SER A 88 -13.35 6.75 0.38
CA SER A 88 -14.59 7.06 -0.36
C SER A 88 -14.38 7.26 -1.87
N GLY A 89 -13.14 7.58 -2.29
CA GLY A 89 -12.75 7.67 -3.69
C GLY A 89 -12.29 6.35 -4.31
N PHE A 90 -12.20 5.28 -3.53
CA PHE A 90 -11.86 3.95 -3.99
C PHE A 90 -13.11 3.08 -3.94
N ASP A 91 -13.49 2.51 -5.09
CA ASP A 91 -14.54 1.50 -5.08
C ASP A 91 -14.06 0.34 -4.19
N VAL A 92 -14.87 0.00 -3.19
CA VAL A 92 -14.76 -1.30 -2.54
C VAL A 92 -15.13 -2.29 -3.63
N LEU A 93 -14.12 -2.79 -4.34
CA LEU A 93 -14.28 -3.96 -5.18
C LEU A 93 -14.91 -5.00 -4.24
N GLY A 94 -16.11 -5.45 -4.57
CA GLY A 94 -16.79 -6.50 -3.83
C GLY A 94 -15.88 -7.71 -3.63
N PRO A 95 -16.29 -8.72 -2.84
CA PRO A 95 -15.43 -9.86 -2.54
C PRO A 95 -14.74 -10.35 -3.82
N SER A 96 -13.41 -10.31 -3.81
CA SER A 96 -12.61 -10.69 -4.97
C SER A 96 -13.15 -12.02 -5.47
N PRO A 97 -13.48 -12.15 -6.77
CA PRO A 97 -13.88 -13.44 -7.31
C PRO A 97 -12.69 -14.40 -7.30
N LEU A 98 -11.49 -13.97 -6.90
CA LEU A 98 -10.27 -14.75 -6.84
C LEU A 98 -9.92 -15.13 -5.39
N ILE A 99 -9.61 -16.40 -5.18
CA ILE A 99 -9.16 -16.98 -3.90
C ILE A 99 -7.85 -17.75 -4.12
N ASN A 100 -6.91 -17.65 -3.16
CA ASN A 100 -5.71 -18.48 -3.15
C ASN A 100 -6.00 -19.83 -2.47
N LEU A 101 -5.62 -20.92 -3.13
CA LEU A 101 -5.75 -22.28 -2.61
C LEU A 101 -4.44 -23.05 -2.76
N HIS A 102 -4.30 -24.08 -1.93
CA HIS A 102 -3.17 -25.00 -1.97
C HIS A 102 -3.65 -26.42 -2.18
N ASP A 103 -2.96 -27.19 -3.01
CA ASP A 103 -3.20 -28.64 -3.09
C ASP A 103 -2.44 -29.40 -1.96
N GLN A 104 -2.60 -30.72 -1.93
CA GLN A 104 -1.93 -31.57 -0.94
C GLN A 104 -0.40 -31.63 -1.08
N ALA A 105 0.13 -31.27 -2.26
CA ALA A 105 1.56 -31.18 -2.51
C ALA A 105 2.13 -29.78 -2.18
N GLY A 106 1.29 -28.83 -1.76
CA GLY A 106 1.68 -27.47 -1.41
C GLY A 106 1.79 -26.52 -2.62
N ASN A 107 1.32 -26.91 -3.80
CA ASN A 107 1.27 -26.00 -4.94
C ASN A 107 0.21 -24.93 -4.72
N GLU A 108 0.54 -23.68 -4.99
CA GLU A 108 -0.38 -22.54 -4.86
C GLU A 108 -1.14 -22.29 -6.17
N TYR A 109 -2.42 -21.94 -6.02
CA TYR A 109 -3.34 -21.66 -7.12
C TYR A 109 -4.13 -20.39 -6.85
N LEU A 110 -4.32 -19.58 -7.88
CA LEU A 110 -5.29 -18.49 -7.89
C LEU A 110 -6.55 -18.96 -8.61
N CYS A 111 -7.67 -19.05 -7.90
CA CYS A 111 -8.91 -19.65 -8.38
C CYS A 111 -10.07 -18.65 -8.47
N GLN A 112 -10.85 -18.71 -9.55
CA GLN A 112 -12.13 -18.01 -9.64
C GLN A 112 -13.21 -18.74 -8.84
N ILE A 113 -13.70 -18.11 -7.77
CA ILE A 113 -14.69 -18.67 -6.82
C ILE A 113 -15.97 -19.14 -7.52
N ASN A 114 -16.39 -18.44 -8.58
CA ASN A 114 -17.62 -18.75 -9.32
C ASN A 114 -17.47 -19.99 -10.24
N ALA A 115 -16.24 -20.33 -10.63
CA ALA A 115 -15.94 -21.52 -11.43
C ALA A 115 -15.51 -22.71 -10.54
N LEU A 116 -15.13 -22.45 -9.30
CA LEU A 116 -14.60 -23.42 -8.35
C LEU A 116 -15.72 -24.29 -7.77
N ARG A 117 -15.84 -25.53 -8.26
CA ARG A 117 -16.84 -26.50 -7.75
C ARG A 117 -16.49 -27.08 -6.38
N ASN A 118 -15.19 -27.24 -6.08
CA ASN A 118 -14.71 -27.81 -4.82
C ASN A 118 -13.40 -27.13 -4.37
N PRO A 119 -13.39 -26.38 -3.26
CA PRO A 119 -12.19 -25.70 -2.75
C PRO A 119 -11.05 -26.61 -2.30
N LYS A 120 -11.31 -27.91 -2.09
CA LYS A 120 -10.25 -28.88 -1.76
C LYS A 120 -9.63 -29.54 -2.99
N GLN A 121 -10.15 -29.26 -4.18
CA GLN A 121 -9.69 -29.82 -5.45
C GLN A 121 -9.65 -28.70 -6.51
N PRO A 122 -8.59 -27.86 -6.49
CA PRO A 122 -8.32 -26.92 -7.56
C PRO A 122 -8.29 -27.66 -8.90
N ASN A 123 -8.94 -27.10 -9.92
CA ASN A 123 -8.95 -27.67 -11.27
C ASN A 123 -8.58 -26.59 -12.29
N GLU A 124 -8.13 -27.01 -13.47
CA GLU A 124 -7.61 -26.10 -14.50
C GLU A 124 -8.69 -25.20 -15.12
N GLU A 125 -9.97 -25.55 -15.01
CA GLU A 125 -11.08 -24.72 -15.48
C GLU A 125 -11.28 -23.48 -14.60
N ALA A 126 -11.03 -23.62 -13.30
CA ALA A 126 -11.31 -22.58 -12.30
C ALA A 126 -10.04 -21.92 -11.76
N CYS A 127 -8.86 -22.52 -11.94
CA CYS A 127 -7.64 -22.15 -11.23
C CYS A 127 -6.43 -22.07 -12.15
N VAL A 128 -5.57 -21.08 -11.88
CA VAL A 128 -4.23 -20.97 -12.47
C VAL A 128 -3.21 -21.32 -11.41
N LYS A 129 -2.28 -22.24 -11.72
CA LYS A 129 -1.15 -22.57 -10.84
C LYS A 129 -0.20 -21.39 -10.78
N LEU A 130 0.13 -20.93 -9.58
CA LEU A 130 1.13 -19.90 -9.37
C LEU A 130 2.50 -20.58 -9.28
N GLU A 131 3.19 -20.67 -10.42
CA GLU A 131 4.59 -21.09 -10.41
C GLU A 131 5.45 -19.99 -9.79
N GLY A 132 6.41 -20.39 -8.95
CA GLY A 132 7.09 -19.50 -8.02
C GLY A 132 7.60 -18.20 -8.64
N LEU A 133 7.04 -17.07 -8.20
CA LEU A 133 7.63 -15.73 -8.33
C LEU A 133 8.95 -15.57 -7.54
N ASN A 134 9.52 -16.67 -7.04
CA ASN A 134 10.89 -16.75 -6.56
C ASN A 134 11.83 -17.17 -7.70
N THR A 135 11.97 -16.34 -8.73
CA THR A 135 13.27 -16.23 -9.40
C THR A 135 13.94 -14.98 -8.87
N LYS A 136 14.91 -15.21 -7.97
CA LYS A 136 16.03 -14.32 -7.75
C LYS A 136 16.53 -13.81 -9.10
N GLY A 137 16.91 -12.53 -9.13
CA GLY A 137 17.49 -11.93 -10.33
C GLY A 137 18.63 -12.74 -10.89
N ASP A 138 18.72 -12.75 -12.22
CA ASP A 138 19.98 -12.89 -12.91
C ASP A 138 20.07 -11.81 -14.00
N MET A 139 20.99 -10.90 -13.68
CA MET A 139 21.75 -10.02 -14.54
C MET A 139 22.19 -10.73 -15.83
N HIS A 140 21.87 -10.15 -16.99
CA HIS A 140 22.78 -9.93 -18.14
C HIS A 140 22.20 -8.84 -19.05
#